data_AF-A0A380E0S2-F1
#
_entry.id   AF-A0A380E0S2-F1
#
_cell.length_a   1.000
_cell.length_b   1.000
_cell.length_c   1.000
_cell.angle_alpha   90.00
_cell.angle_beta   90.00
_cell.angle_gamma   90.00
#
_symmetry.space_group_name_H-M   'P 1'
#
loop_
_entity.id
_entity.type
_entity.pdbx_description
1 polymer ?
#
loop_
_entity_poly.entity_id
_entity_poly.type
_entity_poly.pdbx_seq_one_letter_code
_entity_poly.pdbx_strand_id
1 'polypeptide(L)'
;MSEEKKVVKHEQQKKERQKSNTSHFGLYEFYNTYSCTITPAPSSLPIMAKAVLAILAFAVIMWVTEAVSYPVSATLIIGLMILLLGFSPVQNLGEKLGNPKSGSAVLTGSDLLGTNHALSFAFSGFATSAVALVAAALFLAAAMQETNLHKRLALIVLSIVGNKTRNIVLEQLLFQLYLHFSFLLQQLEQGQLYQSCWV
;
A
#
# COMPACT_ATOMS: atom_id res chain seq x y z
N MET A 1 25.98 -28.34 21.90
CA MET A 1 24.67 -28.30 22.59
C MET A 1 24.48 -27.06 23.49
N SER A 2 25.51 -26.53 24.17
CA SER A 2 25.35 -25.41 25.12
C SER A 2 25.30 -24.01 24.47
N GLU A 3 25.97 -23.81 23.33
CA GLU A 3 26.00 -22.54 22.59
C GLU A 3 24.68 -22.26 21.85
N GLU A 4 24.10 -23.27 21.19
CA GLU A 4 22.84 -23.13 20.44
C GLU A 4 21.66 -22.73 21.32
N LYS A 5 21.59 -23.27 22.55
CA LYS A 5 20.57 -22.86 23.54
C LYS A 5 20.71 -21.40 23.97
N LYS A 6 21.93 -20.84 23.99
CA LYS A 6 22.12 -19.41 24.30
C LYS A 6 21.65 -18.53 23.14
N VAL A 7 21.99 -18.89 21.90
CA VAL A 7 21.57 -18.14 20.71
C VAL A 7 20.04 -18.10 20.59
N VAL A 8 19.36 -19.25 20.77
CA VAL A 8 17.89 -19.32 20.72
C VAL A 8 17.25 -18.47 21.84
N LYS A 9 17.83 -18.46 23.05
CA LYS A 9 17.30 -17.69 24.19
C LYS A 9 17.51 -16.17 24.01
N HIS A 10 18.62 -15.77 23.40
CA HIS A 10 18.89 -14.36 23.05
C HIS A 10 17.99 -13.85 21.92
N GLU A 11 17.72 -14.68 20.90
CA GLU A 11 16.74 -14.38 19.84
C GLU A 11 15.30 -14.25 20.39
N GLN A 12 14.91 -15.13 21.29
CA GLN A 12 13.59 -15.08 21.95
C GLN A 12 13.45 -13.84 22.84
N GLN A 13 14.47 -13.49 23.63
CA GLN A 13 14.46 -12.28 24.46
C GLN A 13 14.46 -10.98 23.64
N LYS A 14 15.10 -10.97 22.47
CA LYS A 14 15.09 -9.81 21.55
C LYS A 14 13.69 -9.59 20.96
N LYS A 15 13.01 -10.67 20.58
CA LYS A 15 11.62 -10.63 20.09
C LYS A 15 10.65 -10.12 21.17
N GLU A 16 10.81 -10.51 22.43
CA GLU A 16 9.94 -10.02 23.52
C GLU A 16 10.20 -8.56 23.90
N ARG A 17 11.45 -8.08 23.88
CA ARG A 17 11.75 -6.65 24.14
C ARG A 17 11.31 -5.74 22.99
N GLN A 18 11.40 -6.19 21.74
CA GLN A 18 10.81 -5.46 20.60
C GLN A 18 9.29 -5.35 20.75
N LYS A 19 8.62 -6.44 21.14
CA LYS A 19 7.16 -6.46 21.36
C LYS A 19 6.69 -5.48 22.45
N SER A 20 7.47 -5.29 23.52
CA SER A 20 7.11 -4.39 24.63
C SER A 20 7.23 -2.90 24.31
N ASN A 21 8.23 -2.47 23.53
CA ASN A 21 8.42 -1.04 23.22
C ASN A 21 7.53 -0.58 22.05
N THR A 22 7.26 -1.46 21.09
CA THR A 22 6.31 -1.19 19.98
C THR A 22 4.87 -1.02 20.46
N SER A 23 4.51 -1.62 21.61
CA SER A 23 3.16 -1.49 22.18
C SER A 23 2.83 -0.09 22.71
N HIS A 24 3.82 0.68 23.19
CA HIS A 24 3.60 2.04 23.66
C HIS A 24 3.57 3.07 22.51
N PHE A 25 4.31 2.80 21.44
CA PHE A 25 4.33 3.66 20.24
C PHE A 25 3.02 3.55 19.44
N GLY A 26 2.46 2.35 19.30
CA GLY A 26 1.14 2.18 18.66
C GLY A 26 0.02 2.97 19.35
N LEU A 27 0.04 3.07 20.68
CA LEU A 27 -0.96 3.82 21.46
C LEU A 27 -0.88 5.33 21.24
N TYR A 28 0.32 5.87 21.00
CA TYR A 28 0.53 7.29 20.65
C TYR A 28 -0.10 7.62 19.28
N GLU A 29 0.01 6.73 18.31
CA GLU A 29 -0.57 6.93 16.97
C GLU A 29 -2.10 6.85 17.01
N PHE A 30 -2.66 5.91 17.78
CA PHE A 30 -4.11 5.82 18.02
C PHE A 30 -4.66 7.11 18.64
N TYR A 31 -3.93 7.72 19.58
CA TYR A 31 -4.31 8.99 20.20
C TYR A 31 -4.34 10.15 19.19
N ASN A 32 -3.38 10.21 18.26
CA ASN A 32 -3.32 11.26 17.25
C ASN A 32 -4.48 11.16 16.23
N THR A 33 -4.88 9.95 15.83
CA THR A 33 -6.06 9.70 14.98
C THR A 33 -7.38 10.00 15.71
N TYR A 34 -7.46 9.65 17.00
CA TYR A 34 -8.59 10.00 17.85
C TYR A 34 -8.75 11.53 17.95
N SER A 35 -7.65 12.28 18.12
CA SER A 35 -7.65 13.74 18.14
C SER A 35 -8.16 14.36 16.83
N CYS A 36 -7.84 13.78 15.68
CA CYS A 36 -8.35 14.24 14.36
C CYS A 36 -9.88 14.01 14.22
N THR A 37 -10.41 12.98 14.87
CA THR A 37 -11.85 12.64 14.81
C THR A 37 -12.71 13.56 15.69
N ILE A 38 -12.12 14.27 16.66
CA ILE A 38 -12.86 15.12 17.61
C ILE A 38 -13.01 16.57 17.13
N THR A 39 -12.17 17.04 16.20
CA THR A 39 -12.33 18.38 15.60
C THR A 39 -13.71 18.49 14.93
N PRO A 40 -14.56 19.46 15.29
CA PRO A 40 -15.90 19.60 14.73
C PRO A 40 -15.82 19.70 13.21
N ALA A 41 -16.60 18.87 12.51
CA ALA A 41 -16.60 18.87 11.06
C ALA A 41 -17.29 20.14 10.55
N PRO A 42 -16.76 20.79 9.50
CA PRO A 42 -17.54 21.80 8.78
C PRO A 42 -18.81 21.13 8.22
N SER A 43 -19.92 21.84 8.24
CA SER A 43 -21.28 21.36 7.93
C SER A 43 -21.50 20.77 6.53
N SER A 44 -20.48 20.79 5.67
CA SER A 44 -20.51 20.26 4.30
C SER A 44 -19.86 18.88 4.12
N LEU A 45 -19.16 18.33 5.13
CA LEU A 45 -18.48 17.04 5.01
C LEU A 45 -19.28 15.89 5.65
N PRO A 46 -19.58 14.80 4.91
CA PRO A 46 -20.20 13.61 5.48
C PRO A 46 -19.32 12.96 6.56
N ILE A 47 -19.94 12.37 7.58
CA ILE A 47 -19.25 11.69 8.70
C ILE A 47 -18.35 10.55 8.22
N MET A 48 -18.76 9.86 7.15
CA MET A 48 -17.99 8.79 6.53
C MET A 48 -16.72 9.31 5.84
N ALA A 49 -16.78 10.48 5.19
CA ALA A 49 -15.63 11.08 4.54
C ALA A 49 -14.56 11.51 5.55
N LYS A 50 -14.99 12.02 6.72
CA LYS A 50 -14.09 12.31 7.84
C LYS A 50 -13.39 11.05 8.35
N ALA A 51 -14.10 9.93 8.45
CA ALA A 51 -13.49 8.65 8.86
C ALA A 51 -12.41 8.19 7.87
N VAL A 52 -12.66 8.29 6.55
CA VAL A 52 -11.67 7.96 5.52
C VAL A 52 -10.44 8.88 5.59
N LEU A 53 -10.64 10.19 5.77
CA LEU A 53 -9.53 11.14 5.94
C LEU A 53 -8.72 10.87 7.21
N ALA A 54 -9.37 10.49 8.32
CA ALA A 54 -8.69 10.11 9.56
C ALA A 54 -7.83 8.86 9.36
N ILE A 55 -8.31 7.87 8.59
CA ILE A 55 -7.55 6.66 8.26
C ILE A 55 -6.37 6.97 7.33
N LEU A 56 -6.54 7.89 6.37
CA LEU A 56 -5.45 8.33 5.50
C LEU A 56 -4.35 9.05 6.29
N ALA A 57 -4.73 9.96 7.19
CA ALA A 57 -3.77 10.65 8.06
C ALA A 57 -3.03 9.65 8.97
N PHE A 58 -3.76 8.69 9.54
CA PHE A 58 -3.17 7.60 10.31
C PHE A 58 -2.16 6.79 9.50
N ALA A 59 -2.51 6.40 8.27
CA ALA A 59 -1.63 5.63 7.39
C ALA A 59 -0.34 6.38 7.05
N VAL A 60 -0.41 7.68 6.71
CA VAL A 60 0.76 8.49 6.38
C VAL A 60 1.68 8.65 7.59
N ILE A 61 1.13 8.98 8.76
CA ILE A 61 1.93 9.14 9.98
C ILE A 61 2.66 7.84 10.29
N MET A 62 1.94 6.72 10.29
CA MET A 62 2.50 5.40 10.59
C MET A 62 3.55 4.94 9.57
N TRP A 63 3.40 5.32 8.30
CA TRP A 63 4.41 5.03 7.27
C TRP A 63 5.66 5.90 7.40
N VAL A 64 5.51 7.16 7.83
CA VAL A 64 6.65 8.05 8.07
C VAL A 64 7.40 7.68 9.35
N THR A 65 6.73 7.15 10.37
CA THR A 65 7.34 6.78 11.66
C THR A 65 8.03 5.41 11.65
N GLU A 66 7.82 4.58 10.62
CA GLU A 66 8.35 3.21 10.48
C GLU A 66 8.15 2.33 11.74
N ALA A 67 7.15 2.65 12.58
CA ALA A 67 6.99 2.01 13.89
C ALA A 67 6.47 0.55 13.79
N VAL A 68 5.90 0.18 12.64
CA VAL A 68 5.26 -1.11 12.37
C VAL A 68 5.73 -1.64 11.02
N SER A 69 6.02 -2.94 10.93
CA SER A 69 6.40 -3.56 9.66
C SER A 69 5.30 -3.41 8.60
N TYR A 70 5.66 -3.12 7.35
CA TYR A 70 4.73 -2.89 6.24
C TYR A 70 3.57 -3.90 6.13
N PRO A 71 3.77 -5.22 6.26
CA PRO A 71 2.65 -6.16 6.19
C PRO A 71 1.64 -6.00 7.34
N VAL A 72 2.16 -5.80 8.57
CA VAL A 72 1.33 -5.58 9.77
C VAL A 72 0.58 -4.25 9.68
N SER A 73 1.23 -3.21 9.14
CA SER A 73 0.55 -1.93 8.87
C SER A 73 -0.60 -2.05 7.89
N ALA A 74 -0.45 -2.84 6.82
CA ALA A 74 -1.47 -3.02 5.80
C ALA A 74 -2.71 -3.69 6.40
N THR A 75 -2.53 -4.75 7.19
CA THR A 75 -3.63 -5.44 7.86
C THR A 75 -4.34 -4.55 8.89
N LEU A 76 -3.59 -3.72 9.62
CA LEU A 76 -4.15 -2.74 10.56
C LEU A 76 -5.03 -1.70 9.86
N ILE A 77 -4.55 -1.11 8.75
CA ILE A 77 -5.30 -0.09 8.01
C ILE A 77 -6.59 -0.68 7.44
N ILE A 78 -6.55 -1.90 6.89
CA ILE A 78 -7.73 -2.61 6.38
C ILE A 78 -8.72 -2.90 7.52
N GLY A 79 -8.25 -3.37 8.67
CA GLY A 79 -9.10 -3.60 9.85
C GLY A 79 -9.77 -2.32 10.33
N LEU A 80 -9.02 -1.21 10.38
CA LEU A 80 -9.54 0.09 10.78
C LEU A 80 -10.56 0.63 9.77
N MET A 81 -10.32 0.44 8.47
CA MET A 81 -11.31 0.72 7.40
C MET A 81 -12.61 -0.03 7.63
N ILE A 82 -12.55 -1.35 7.82
CA ILE A 82 -13.75 -2.19 7.96
C ILE A 82 -14.55 -1.79 9.21
N LEU A 83 -13.86 -1.50 10.32
CA LEU A 83 -14.50 -1.10 11.57
C LEU A 83 -15.16 0.28 11.45
N LEU A 84 -14.41 1.31 11.03
CA LEU A 84 -14.90 2.68 10.98
C LEU A 84 -15.94 2.88 9.87
N LEU A 85 -15.78 2.24 8.71
CA LEU A 85 -16.75 2.32 7.61
C LEU A 85 -17.97 1.43 7.87
N GLY A 86 -17.78 0.25 8.45
CA GLY A 86 -18.87 -0.68 8.75
C GLY A 86 -19.86 -0.13 9.78
N PHE A 87 -19.36 0.62 10.78
CA PHE A 87 -20.18 1.33 11.77
C PHE A 87 -20.54 2.78 11.38
N SER A 88 -20.12 3.25 10.20
CA SER A 88 -20.49 4.59 9.73
C SER A 88 -21.83 4.56 9.01
N PRO A 89 -22.74 5.52 9.27
CA PRO A 89 -23.97 5.66 8.50
C PRO A 89 -23.67 6.11 7.07
N VAL A 90 -24.37 5.51 6.10
CA VAL A 90 -24.34 5.93 4.70
C VAL A 90 -25.26 7.14 4.51
N GLN A 91 -24.73 8.33 4.76
CA GLN A 91 -25.41 9.61 4.53
C GLN A 91 -25.61 9.86 3.02
N ASN A 92 -25.40 11.09 2.54
CA ASN A 92 -25.55 11.49 1.12
C ASN A 92 -24.52 10.85 0.15
N LEU A 93 -23.79 9.79 0.53
CA LEU A 93 -22.83 9.11 -0.37
C LEU A 93 -23.31 7.78 -0.93
N GLY A 94 -24.53 7.30 -0.60
CA GLY A 94 -25.04 6.01 -1.09
C GLY A 94 -24.86 5.81 -2.60
N GLU A 95 -25.09 6.85 -3.40
CA GLU A 95 -24.91 6.83 -4.85
C GLU A 95 -23.44 6.72 -5.29
N LYS A 96 -22.52 7.37 -4.58
CA LYS A 96 -21.07 7.31 -4.84
C LYS A 96 -20.41 6.01 -4.36
N LEU A 97 -21.05 5.30 -3.43
CA LEU A 97 -20.63 3.97 -2.98
C LEU A 97 -21.20 2.84 -3.85
N GLY A 98 -21.86 3.14 -4.96
CA GLY A 98 -22.42 2.14 -5.86
C GLY A 98 -23.75 1.56 -5.38
N ASN A 99 -24.52 2.34 -4.60
CA ASN A 99 -25.82 1.96 -4.05
C ASN A 99 -25.76 0.65 -3.22
N PRO A 100 -25.08 0.66 -2.06
CA PRO A 100 -25.05 -0.51 -1.19
C PRO A 100 -26.50 -0.88 -0.80
N LYS A 101 -26.86 -2.16 -0.99
CA LYS A 101 -28.22 -2.70 -0.74
C LYS A 101 -28.16 -3.63 0.46
N SER A 102 -28.95 -3.37 1.50
CA SER A 102 -29.28 -4.39 2.49
C SER A 102 -30.65 -4.97 2.13
N GLY A 103 -30.68 -6.19 1.60
CA GLY A 103 -31.91 -6.81 1.12
C GLY A 103 -32.45 -6.17 -0.17
N SER A 104 -33.69 -5.66 -0.13
CA SER A 104 -34.43 -5.13 -1.29
C SER A 104 -34.57 -3.60 -1.31
N ALA A 105 -33.99 -2.89 -0.33
CA ALA A 105 -34.02 -1.43 -0.25
C ALA A 105 -32.62 -0.83 -0.45
N VAL A 106 -32.54 0.27 -1.21
CA VAL A 106 -31.32 1.07 -1.33
C VAL A 106 -31.09 1.78 0.00
N LEU A 107 -29.90 1.62 0.59
CA LEU A 107 -29.58 2.23 1.88
C LEU A 107 -29.63 3.76 1.74
N THR A 108 -30.42 4.42 2.57
CA THR A 108 -30.61 5.87 2.56
C THR A 108 -30.33 6.46 3.94
N GLY A 109 -29.46 7.47 3.98
CA GLY A 109 -29.33 8.44 5.07
C GLY A 109 -28.70 7.92 6.38
N SER A 110 -29.41 7.05 7.10
CA SER A 110 -29.09 6.63 8.48
C SER A 110 -28.71 5.16 8.61
N ASP A 111 -28.84 4.37 7.54
CA ASP A 111 -28.46 2.96 7.59
C ASP A 111 -26.95 2.79 7.67
N LEU A 112 -26.53 1.81 8.45
CA LEU A 112 -25.12 1.43 8.55
C LEU A 112 -24.70 0.75 7.24
N LEU A 113 -23.52 1.12 6.73
CA LEU A 113 -22.93 0.52 5.54
C LEU A 113 -22.80 -1.01 5.70
N GLY A 114 -22.55 -1.46 6.93
CA GLY A 114 -22.44 -2.87 7.30
C GLY A 114 -21.06 -3.44 6.99
N THR A 115 -20.61 -4.37 7.84
CA THR A 115 -19.27 -4.96 7.76
C THR A 115 -19.04 -5.70 6.44
N ASN A 116 -20.07 -6.36 5.89
CA ASN A 116 -19.95 -7.11 4.63
C ASN A 116 -19.63 -6.20 3.44
N HIS A 117 -20.33 -5.07 3.30
CA HIS A 117 -20.06 -4.10 2.25
C HIS A 117 -18.75 -3.34 2.50
N ALA A 118 -18.43 -3.01 3.75
CA ALA A 118 -17.15 -2.39 4.11
C ALA A 118 -15.95 -3.31 3.80
N LEU A 119 -16.09 -4.62 4.00
CA LEU A 119 -15.07 -5.61 3.69
C LEU A 119 -14.86 -5.76 2.18
N SER A 120 -15.96 -5.86 1.41
CA SER A 120 -15.86 -5.86 -0.06
C SER A 120 -15.22 -4.58 -0.59
N PHE A 121 -15.56 -3.43 0.01
CA PHE A 121 -14.97 -2.15 -0.36
C PHE A 121 -13.47 -2.10 -0.03
N ALA A 122 -13.06 -2.57 1.15
CA ALA A 122 -11.66 -2.61 1.56
C ALA A 122 -10.81 -3.54 0.66
N PHE A 123 -11.37 -4.67 0.21
CA PHE A 123 -10.67 -5.59 -0.70
C PHE A 123 -10.70 -5.19 -2.18
N SER A 124 -11.59 -4.28 -2.58
CA SER A 124 -11.72 -3.86 -3.99
C SER A 124 -10.41 -3.32 -4.58
N GLY A 125 -9.58 -2.64 -3.78
CA GLY A 125 -8.26 -2.13 -4.22
C GLY A 125 -7.23 -3.23 -4.49
N PHE A 126 -7.36 -4.40 -3.86
CA PHE A 126 -6.49 -5.56 -4.12
C PHE A 126 -6.94 -6.36 -5.34
N ALA A 127 -8.21 -6.25 -5.73
CA ALA A 127 -8.78 -6.85 -6.93
C ALA A 127 -8.46 -6.03 -8.20
N THR A 128 -7.25 -5.49 -8.30
CA THR A 128 -6.81 -4.68 -9.43
C THR A 128 -5.78 -5.43 -10.27
N SER A 129 -5.77 -5.20 -11.58
CA SER A 129 -4.80 -5.78 -12.51
C SER A 129 -3.35 -5.42 -12.16
N ALA A 130 -3.14 -4.33 -11.43
CA ALA A 130 -1.81 -3.92 -10.95
C ALA A 130 -1.21 -4.95 -9.99
N VAL A 131 -1.97 -5.44 -9.00
CA VAL A 131 -1.50 -6.46 -8.05
C VAL A 131 -1.21 -7.78 -8.78
N ALA A 132 -2.04 -8.14 -9.76
CA ALA A 132 -1.80 -9.32 -10.60
C ALA A 132 -0.50 -9.21 -11.40
N LEU A 133 -0.20 -8.04 -11.98
CA LEU A 133 1.02 -7.78 -12.73
C LEU A 133 2.26 -7.88 -11.82
N VAL A 134 2.20 -7.30 -10.62
CA VAL A 134 3.29 -7.39 -9.64
C VAL A 134 3.51 -8.85 -9.21
N ALA A 135 2.45 -9.62 -8.96
CA ALA A 135 2.56 -11.03 -8.61
C ALA A 135 3.21 -11.85 -9.74
N ALA A 136 2.84 -11.60 -11.00
CA ALA A 136 3.48 -12.24 -12.15
C ALA A 136 4.96 -11.89 -12.27
N ALA A 137 5.33 -10.63 -12.05
CA ALA A 137 6.73 -10.19 -12.04
C ALA A 137 7.54 -10.84 -10.91
N LEU A 138 6.98 -10.97 -9.71
CA LEU A 138 7.62 -11.64 -8.59
C LEU A 138 7.77 -13.16 -8.84
N PHE A 139 6.77 -13.79 -9.45
CA PHE A 139 6.86 -15.20 -9.85
C PHE A 139 7.97 -15.41 -10.89
N LEU A 140 8.05 -14.54 -11.90
CA LEU A 140 9.11 -14.57 -12.89
C LEU A 140 10.49 -14.33 -12.25
N ALA A 141 10.59 -13.38 -11.32
CA ALA A 141 11.82 -13.11 -10.59
C ALA A 141 12.28 -14.33 -9.78
N ALA A 142 11.37 -15.04 -9.12
CA ALA A 142 11.67 -16.29 -8.41
C ALA A 142 12.17 -17.38 -9.35
N ALA A 143 11.54 -17.56 -10.52
CA ALA A 143 12.00 -18.51 -11.53
C ALA A 143 13.41 -18.19 -12.07
N MET A 144 13.75 -16.90 -12.21
CA MET A 144 15.11 -16.46 -12.57
C MET A 144 16.14 -16.74 -11.47
N GLN A 145 15.71 -16.77 -10.20
CA GLN A 145 16.58 -17.11 -9.07
C GLN A 145 16.91 -18.60 -9.04
N GLU A 146 15.91 -19.47 -9.18
CA GLU A 146 16.09 -20.94 -9.22
C GLU A 146 16.99 -21.40 -10.38
N THR A 147 16.81 -20.81 -11.56
CA THR A 147 17.60 -21.16 -12.76
C THR A 147 19.03 -20.60 -12.75
N ASN A 148 19.41 -19.81 -11.72
CA ASN A 148 20.68 -19.08 -11.66
C ASN A 148 20.94 -18.15 -12.87
N LEU A 149 19.90 -17.83 -13.65
CA LEU A 149 20.01 -17.01 -14.86
C LEU A 149 20.52 -15.60 -14.53
N HIS A 150 20.06 -15.04 -13.41
CA HIS A 150 20.48 -13.73 -12.91
C HIS A 150 22.02 -13.63 -12.73
N LYS A 151 22.68 -14.71 -12.27
CA LYS A 151 24.15 -14.75 -12.11
C LYS A 151 24.87 -14.86 -13.46
N ARG A 152 24.31 -15.62 -14.41
CA ARG A 152 24.86 -15.72 -15.77
C ARG A 152 24.78 -14.37 -16.50
N LEU A 153 23.64 -13.69 -16.39
CA LEU A 153 23.46 -12.34 -16.93
C LEU A 153 24.40 -11.33 -16.27
N ALA A 154 24.57 -11.37 -14.96
CA ALA A 154 25.51 -10.49 -14.25
C ALA A 154 26.95 -10.66 -14.76
N LEU A 155 27.42 -11.91 -14.94
CA LEU A 155 28.75 -12.17 -15.47
C LEU A 155 28.91 -11.71 -16.93
N ILE A 156 27.87 -11.88 -17.77
CA ILE A 156 27.88 -11.38 -19.15
C ILE A 156 28.02 -9.85 -19.18
N VAL A 157 27.20 -9.14 -18.40
CA VAL A 157 27.26 -7.67 -18.32
C VAL A 157 28.62 -7.20 -17.79
N LEU A 158 29.14 -7.83 -16.73
CA LEU A 158 30.47 -7.52 -16.19
C LEU A 158 31.59 -7.79 -17.19
N SER A 159 31.44 -8.80 -18.06
CA SER A 159 32.44 -9.09 -19.10
C SER A 159 32.46 -8.04 -20.23
N ILE A 160 31.32 -7.42 -20.54
CA ILE A 160 31.20 -6.39 -21.59
C ILE A 160 31.65 -5.02 -21.05
N VAL A 161 31.22 -4.68 -19.84
CA VAL A 161 31.36 -3.33 -19.26
C VAL A 161 32.63 -3.19 -18.40
N GLY A 162 33.21 -4.31 -17.95
CA GLY A 162 34.38 -4.37 -17.08
C GLY A 162 34.05 -4.28 -15.58
N ASN A 163 35.00 -4.70 -14.74
CA ASN A 163 34.87 -4.79 -13.27
C ASN A 163 34.96 -3.43 -12.52
N LYS A 164 34.76 -2.29 -13.20
CA LYS A 164 34.89 -0.99 -12.53
C LYS A 164 33.51 -0.51 -12.08
N THR A 165 33.31 -0.32 -10.77
CA THR A 165 32.01 0.09 -10.17
C THR A 165 31.42 1.33 -10.84
N ARG A 166 32.27 2.29 -11.25
CA ARG A 166 31.86 3.49 -11.99
C ARG A 166 31.11 3.17 -13.29
N ASN A 167 31.54 2.14 -14.01
CA ASN A 167 30.94 1.75 -15.28
C ASN A 167 29.59 1.06 -15.06
N ILE A 168 29.46 0.23 -14.03
CA ILE A 168 28.19 -0.45 -13.69
C ILE A 168 27.09 0.58 -13.35
N VAL A 169 27.42 1.62 -12.58
CA VAL A 169 26.47 2.68 -12.22
C VAL A 169 26.09 3.54 -13.43
N LEU A 170 27.04 3.82 -14.34
CA LEU A 170 26.77 4.55 -15.58
C LEU A 170 25.79 3.80 -16.47
N GLU A 171 25.93 2.48 -16.61
CA GLU A 171 24.98 1.67 -17.40
C GLU A 171 23.58 1.68 -16.80
N GLN A 172 23.46 1.53 -15.48
CA GLN A 172 22.16 1.60 -14.81
C GLN A 172 21.51 2.98 -15.02
N LEU A 173 22.30 4.06 -14.97
CA LEU A 173 21.81 5.41 -15.24
C LEU A 173 21.37 5.59 -16.69
N LEU A 174 22.16 5.11 -17.66
CA LEU A 174 21.84 5.16 -19.09
C LEU A 174 20.59 4.36 -19.42
N PHE A 175 20.43 3.16 -18.85
CA PHE A 175 19.23 2.33 -19.05
C PHE A 175 17.97 3.01 -18.50
N GLN A 176 18.06 3.60 -17.30
CA GLN A 176 16.95 4.35 -16.72
C GLN A 176 16.59 5.59 -17.54
N LEU A 177 17.60 6.34 -18.01
CA LEU A 177 17.40 7.51 -18.88
C LEU A 177 16.78 7.09 -20.22
N TYR A 178 17.22 5.99 -20.82
CA TYR A 178 16.67 5.46 -22.06
C TYR A 178 15.21 5.05 -21.91
N LEU A 179 14.86 4.31 -20.86
CA LEU A 179 13.47 3.93 -20.58
C LEU A 179 12.58 5.16 -20.36
N HIS A 180 13.07 6.15 -19.59
CA HIS A 180 12.34 7.40 -19.38
C HIS A 180 12.17 8.19 -20.68
N PHE A 181 13.22 8.31 -21.49
CA PHE A 181 13.17 9.02 -22.76
C PHE A 181 12.24 8.33 -23.76
N SER A 182 12.28 6.99 -23.85
CA SER A 182 11.35 6.22 -24.69
C SER A 182 9.90 6.42 -24.25
N PHE A 183 9.64 6.42 -22.94
CA PHE A 183 8.31 6.74 -22.41
C PHE A 183 7.90 8.18 -22.77
N LEU A 184 8.82 9.15 -22.69
CA LEU A 184 8.57 10.55 -23.07
C LEU A 184 8.29 10.68 -24.58
N LEU A 185 9.06 10.02 -25.44
CA LEU A 185 8.79 10.00 -26.89
C LEU A 185 7.41 9.39 -27.20
N GLN A 186 7.02 8.32 -26.50
CA GLN A 186 5.68 7.73 -26.65
C GLN A 186 4.58 8.74 -26.25
N GLN A 187 4.79 9.55 -25.20
CA GLN A 187 3.84 10.59 -24.81
C GLN A 187 3.74 11.72 -25.86
N LEU A 188 4.84 12.06 -26.55
CA LEU A 188 4.81 13.06 -27.62
C LEU A 188 4.02 12.57 -28.85
N GLU A 189 4.08 11.27 -29.13
CA GLU A 189 3.33 10.65 -30.24
C GLU A 189 1.82 10.59 -29.95
N GLN A 190 1.43 10.26 -28.72
CA GLN A 190 0.01 10.24 -28.29
C GLN A 190 -0.57 11.64 -28.01
N GLY A 191 0.28 12.64 -27.73
CA GLY A 191 -0.11 14.02 -27.50
C GLY A 191 -0.79 14.72 -28.69
N GLN A 192 -0.62 14.19 -29.91
CA GLN A 192 -1.31 14.69 -31.11
C GLN A 192 -2.75 14.17 -31.24
N LEU A 193 -3.09 13.02 -30.68
CA LEU A 193 -4.45 12.46 -30.75
C LEU A 193 -5.41 12.97 -29.67
N TYR A 194 -4.91 13.57 -28.58
CA TYR A 194 -5.76 14.14 -27.52
C TYR A 194 -6.40 15.49 -27.93
N GLN A 195 -5.78 16.24 -28.84
CA GLN A 195 -6.34 17.49 -29.38
C GLN A 195 -7.45 17.25 -30.42
N SER A 196 -7.42 16.13 -31.16
CA SER A 196 -8.41 15.81 -32.19
C SER A 196 -9.72 15.22 -31.66
N CYS A 197 -9.78 14.84 -30.38
CA CYS A 197 -10.99 14.33 -29.72
C CYS A 197 -11.75 15.40 -28.92
N TRP A 198 -11.29 16.66 -28.98
CA TRP A 198 -11.87 17.82 -28.29
C TRP A 198 -12.35 18.94 -29.23
N VAL A 199 -12.50 18.65 -30.53
CA VAL A 199 -13.22 19.50 -31.50
C VAL A 199 -14.35 18.72 -32.13
#